data_AF-A0AB34CQM1-F1
#
_entry.id   AF-A0AB34CQM1-F1
#
_cell.length_a   1.000
_cell.length_b   1.000
_cell.length_c   1.000
_cell.angle_alpha   90.00
_cell.angle_beta   90.00
_cell.angle_gamma   90.00
#
_symmetry.space_group_name_H-M   'P 1'
#
loop_
_entity.id
_entity.type
_entity.pdbx_description
1 polymer ?
#
loop_
_entity_poly.entity_id
_entity_poly.type
_entity_poly.pdbx_seq_one_letter_code
_entity_poly.pdbx_strand_id
1 'polypeptide(L)'
;MKLVSLGTLLCIFSLSANASVVMNNTRVIYSGDKKSVNVQLVNKSAEAHLVQSWIDNGNPDEKPENLRLALAVVPSVVRIGANDGQILTVVKNDLAASLPKDRESLFWLNFIDIPPNPKDKSGSYLQFAIRNRVKVFYRPTNLSINQNKLQDHLKLTRDNNGTCIKNSSPYYVTVAGLSKVKNGSKKDNLLQESVLAKPFSCASVGKSAGFSTQGKFYLTYIDDFGTLRTVDISR
;
A
#
# COMPACT_ATOMS: atom_id res chain seq x y z
N MET A 1 5.99 -50.55 -16.29
CA MET A 1 5.07 -49.41 -16.44
C MET A 1 4.27 -49.17 -15.14
N LYS A 2 4.92 -48.85 -14.01
CA LYS A 2 4.22 -48.58 -12.72
C LYS A 2 4.94 -47.62 -11.75
N LEU A 3 5.97 -46.89 -12.18
CA LEU A 3 6.75 -46.01 -11.28
C LEU A 3 6.70 -44.51 -11.63
N VAL A 4 6.02 -44.12 -12.71
CA VAL A 4 5.93 -42.70 -13.14
C VAL A 4 4.69 -41.98 -12.57
N SER A 5 3.77 -42.70 -11.92
CA SER A 5 2.48 -42.12 -11.49
C SER A 5 2.48 -41.49 -10.09
N LEU A 6 3.56 -41.61 -9.30
CA LEU A 6 3.56 -41.15 -7.89
C LEU A 6 4.22 -39.78 -7.69
N GLY A 7 5.02 -39.31 -8.66
CA GLY A 7 5.73 -38.02 -8.56
C GLY A 7 4.87 -36.79 -8.87
N THR A 8 3.70 -36.96 -9.48
CA THR A 8 2.88 -35.84 -9.97
C THR A 8 1.80 -35.38 -8.99
N LEU A 9 1.59 -36.09 -7.86
CA LEU A 9 0.53 -35.76 -6.90
C LEU A 9 0.98 -34.77 -5.79
N LEU A 10 2.27 -34.45 -5.70
CA LEU A 10 2.81 -33.62 -4.61
C LEU A 10 2.82 -32.10 -4.87
N CYS A 11 2.35 -31.63 -6.03
CA CYS A 11 2.48 -30.22 -6.43
C CYS A 11 1.21 -29.35 -6.28
N ILE A 12 0.13 -29.83 -5.66
CA ILE A 12 -1.16 -29.09 -5.64
C ILE A 12 -1.54 -28.54 -4.25
N PHE A 13 -0.79 -28.83 -3.19
CA PHE A 13 -1.01 -28.15 -1.91
C PHE A 13 -0.39 -26.74 -1.93
N SER A 14 -1.03 -25.84 -2.69
CA SER A 14 -0.88 -24.41 -2.45
C SER A 14 -1.40 -24.14 -1.04
N LEU A 15 -0.50 -23.92 -0.09
CA LEU A 15 -0.85 -23.47 1.24
C LEU A 15 -1.52 -22.11 1.10
N SER A 16 -2.85 -22.09 1.09
CA SER A 16 -3.63 -20.87 1.21
C SER A 16 -3.24 -20.19 2.51
N ALA A 17 -2.55 -19.05 2.41
CA ALA A 17 -2.27 -18.19 3.54
C ALA A 17 -3.61 -17.63 4.05
N ASN A 18 -4.14 -18.23 5.10
CA ASN A 18 -5.40 -17.81 5.71
C ASN A 18 -5.12 -16.64 6.65
N ALA A 19 -5.23 -15.42 6.16
CA ALA A 19 -5.41 -14.25 7.03
C ALA A 19 -6.85 -14.27 7.57
N SER A 20 -7.03 -14.10 8.88
CA SER A 20 -8.35 -14.11 9.48
C SER A 20 -9.06 -12.79 9.18
N VAL A 21 -8.51 -11.66 9.62
CA VAL A 21 -9.05 -10.34 9.29
C VAL A 21 -8.39 -9.74 8.05
N VAL A 22 -9.21 -9.38 7.05
CA VAL A 22 -8.77 -8.76 5.79
C VAL A 22 -9.47 -7.42 5.55
N MET A 23 -8.82 -6.56 4.76
CA MET A 23 -9.37 -5.30 4.26
C MET A 23 -9.66 -5.41 2.75
N ASN A 24 -10.80 -4.88 2.29
CA ASN A 24 -11.19 -4.99 0.88
C ASN A 24 -10.28 -4.20 -0.08
N ASN A 25 -9.69 -3.10 0.39
CA ASN A 25 -8.82 -2.25 -0.40
C ASN A 25 -7.37 -2.34 0.12
N THR A 26 -6.39 -2.00 -0.74
CA THR A 26 -4.96 -1.99 -0.38
C THR A 26 -4.43 -0.61 -0.01
N ARG A 27 -5.32 0.40 -0.01
CA ARG A 27 -5.04 1.79 0.35
C ARG A 27 -6.34 2.54 0.68
N VAL A 28 -6.20 3.67 1.37
CA VAL A 28 -7.31 4.57 1.70
C VAL A 28 -7.05 5.92 1.05
N ILE A 29 -8.03 6.44 0.33
CA ILE A 29 -8.01 7.82 -0.18
C ILE A 29 -8.98 8.63 0.68
N TYR A 30 -8.43 9.55 1.48
CA TYR A 30 -9.22 10.49 2.27
C TYR A 30 -9.36 11.79 1.49
N SER A 31 -10.55 12.08 0.95
CA SER A 31 -10.82 13.33 0.26
C SER A 31 -11.00 14.49 1.26
N GLY A 32 -10.27 15.59 1.06
CA GLY A 32 -10.14 16.68 2.02
C GLY A 32 -11.43 17.45 2.30
N ASP A 33 -12.43 17.39 1.42
CA ASP A 33 -13.78 17.92 1.63
C ASP A 33 -14.66 17.03 2.50
N LYS A 34 -14.31 15.75 2.65
CA LYS A 34 -15.11 14.82 3.45
C LYS A 34 -14.79 14.95 4.94
N LYS A 35 -15.76 14.58 5.77
CA LYS A 35 -15.60 14.49 7.24
C LYS A 35 -14.96 13.18 7.67
N SER A 36 -15.15 12.13 6.86
CA SER A 36 -14.62 10.80 7.12
C SER A 36 -14.51 9.96 5.85
N VAL A 37 -13.83 8.83 5.96
CA VAL A 37 -13.84 7.73 4.99
C VAL A 37 -13.98 6.41 5.73
N ASN A 38 -14.79 5.50 5.19
CA ASN A 38 -15.03 4.20 5.77
C ASN A 38 -14.07 3.16 5.20
N VAL A 39 -13.61 2.26 6.06
CA VAL A 39 -12.74 1.13 5.75
C VAL A 39 -13.40 -0.13 6.26
N GLN A 40 -13.76 -1.04 5.35
CA GLN A 40 -14.36 -2.31 5.71
C GLN A 40 -13.28 -3.34 6.03
N LEU A 41 -13.36 -3.90 7.23
CA LEU A 41 -12.66 -5.12 7.62
C LEU A 41 -13.64 -6.29 7.62
N VAL A 42 -13.15 -7.48 7.26
CA VAL A 42 -13.92 -8.71 7.27
C VAL A 42 -13.09 -9.78 7.95
N ASN A 43 -13.64 -10.40 9.00
CA ASN A 43 -13.06 -11.58 9.58
C ASN A 43 -13.58 -12.81 8.82
N LYS A 44 -12.68 -13.53 8.15
CA LYS A 44 -12.96 -14.75 7.38
C LYS A 44 -12.72 -16.03 8.19
N SER A 45 -12.37 -15.92 9.48
CA SER A 45 -12.18 -17.09 10.33
C SER A 45 -13.48 -17.56 10.98
N ALA A 46 -13.46 -18.80 11.47
CA ALA A 46 -14.56 -19.40 12.22
C ALA A 46 -14.63 -18.94 13.68
N GLU A 47 -13.67 -18.13 14.14
CA GLU A 47 -13.61 -17.63 15.50
C GLU A 47 -13.72 -16.10 15.52
N ALA A 48 -14.01 -15.52 16.68
CA ALA A 48 -14.05 -14.06 16.81
C ALA A 48 -12.67 -13.51 17.11
N HIS A 49 -12.31 -12.40 16.47
CA HIS A 49 -11.00 -11.78 16.59
C HIS A 49 -11.12 -10.39 17.22
N LEU A 50 -10.11 -10.00 17.98
CA LEU A 50 -9.98 -8.63 18.46
C LEU A 50 -9.10 -7.86 17.47
N VAL A 51 -9.58 -6.70 17.03
CA VAL A 51 -8.86 -5.81 16.14
C VAL A 51 -8.52 -4.53 16.86
N GLN A 52 -7.24 -4.18 16.90
CA GLN A 52 -6.75 -2.88 17.34
C GLN A 52 -6.30 -2.07 16.14
N SER A 53 -6.75 -0.82 16.00
CA SER A 53 -6.41 0.05 14.87
C SER A 53 -5.97 1.45 15.29
N TRP A 54 -5.03 2.03 14.54
CA TRP A 54 -4.54 3.40 14.73
C TRP A 54 -3.93 3.97 13.44
N ILE A 55 -3.74 5.29 13.39
CA ILE A 55 -3.06 5.98 12.29
C ILE A 55 -1.64 6.37 12.74
N ASP A 56 -0.62 6.16 11.89
CA ASP A 56 0.76 6.66 12.06
C ASP A 56 1.20 7.61 10.93
N ASN A 57 2.33 8.30 11.12
CA ASN A 57 2.89 9.32 10.22
C ASN A 57 4.03 8.80 9.33
N GLY A 58 4.30 7.50 9.31
CA GLY A 58 5.43 6.91 8.58
C GLY A 58 6.42 6.15 9.44
N ASN A 59 6.48 6.40 10.76
CA ASN A 59 7.30 5.62 11.67
C ASN A 59 6.54 4.37 12.19
N PRO A 60 6.91 3.13 11.77
CA PRO A 60 6.21 1.93 12.22
C PRO A 60 6.38 1.65 13.72
N ASP A 61 7.46 2.13 14.33
CA ASP A 61 7.82 1.83 15.73
C ASP A 61 7.25 2.87 16.72
N GLU A 62 6.63 3.94 16.20
CA GLU A 62 6.03 4.97 17.03
C GLU A 62 4.75 4.45 17.71
N LYS A 63 4.72 4.54 19.04
CA LYS A 63 3.58 4.08 19.84
C LYS A 63 2.36 4.99 19.63
N PRO A 64 1.14 4.42 19.56
CA PRO A 64 -0.08 5.20 19.34
C PRO A 64 -0.30 6.36 20.33
N GLU A 65 0.11 6.19 21.59
CA GLU A 65 -0.02 7.20 22.65
C GLU A 65 0.74 8.50 22.38
N ASN A 66 1.84 8.44 21.61
CA ASN A 66 2.69 9.57 21.29
C ASN A 66 2.23 10.31 20.02
N LEU A 67 1.29 9.75 19.27
CA LEU A 67 0.85 10.29 18.00
C LEU A 67 -0.17 11.41 18.21
N ARG A 68 0.09 12.57 17.60
CA ARG A 68 -0.84 13.71 17.50
C ARG A 68 -0.96 14.09 16.04
N LEU A 69 -1.89 13.45 15.34
CA LEU A 69 -2.02 13.52 13.88
C LEU A 69 -3.33 14.15 13.45
N ALA A 70 -3.37 14.65 12.21
CA ALA A 70 -4.56 15.22 11.59
C ALA A 70 -5.69 14.21 11.35
N LEU A 71 -5.37 12.92 11.32
CA LEU A 71 -6.31 11.82 11.11
C LEU A 71 -6.31 10.85 12.29
N ALA A 72 -7.47 10.31 12.60
CA ALA A 72 -7.67 9.24 13.57
C ALA A 72 -8.62 8.17 13.00
N VAL A 73 -8.62 6.97 13.58
CA VAL A 73 -9.51 5.87 13.19
C VAL A 73 -10.35 5.43 14.38
N VAL A 74 -11.64 5.16 14.13
CA VAL A 74 -12.63 4.78 15.14
C VAL A 74 -13.47 3.60 14.61
N PRO A 75 -13.73 2.55 15.41
CA PRO A 75 -13.19 2.31 16.75
C PRO A 75 -11.71 1.90 16.73
N SER A 76 -10.96 2.30 17.76
CA SER A 76 -9.55 1.92 17.92
C SER A 76 -9.37 0.48 18.41
N VAL A 77 -10.38 -0.10 19.07
CA VAL A 77 -10.44 -1.50 19.48
C VAL A 77 -11.84 -2.03 19.26
N VAL A 78 -11.97 -3.19 18.60
CA VAL A 78 -13.26 -3.80 18.30
C VAL A 78 -13.14 -5.31 18.18
N ARG A 79 -14.17 -6.03 18.65
CA ARG A 79 -14.29 -7.47 18.44
C ARG A 79 -15.10 -7.71 17.17
N ILE A 80 -14.55 -8.44 16.21
CA ILE A 80 -15.24 -8.86 15.00
C ILE A 80 -15.65 -10.33 15.16
N GLY A 81 -16.94 -10.63 14.91
CA GLY A 81 -17.46 -12.00 14.97
C GLY A 81 -16.83 -12.93 13.92
N ALA A 82 -17.10 -14.22 14.05
CA ALA A 82 -16.73 -15.21 13.03
C ALA A 82 -17.50 -14.93 11.74
N ASN A 83 -16.81 -14.92 10.59
CA ASN A 83 -17.39 -14.62 9.27
C ASN A 83 -18.15 -13.28 9.20
N ASP A 84 -17.77 -12.30 10.03
CA ASP A 84 -18.47 -11.03 10.19
C ASP A 84 -17.62 -9.83 9.71
N GLY A 85 -18.25 -8.68 9.53
CA GLY A 85 -17.63 -7.45 9.06
C GLY A 85 -17.67 -6.33 10.09
N GLN A 86 -16.65 -5.47 10.08
CA GLN A 86 -16.62 -4.24 10.85
C GLN A 86 -16.17 -3.07 9.99
N ILE A 87 -16.88 -1.95 10.10
CA ILE A 87 -16.47 -0.68 9.50
C ILE A 87 -15.59 0.07 10.50
N LEU A 88 -14.38 0.42 10.06
CA LEU A 88 -13.56 1.44 10.70
C LEU A 88 -13.79 2.77 9.97
N THR A 89 -13.95 3.85 10.73
CA THR A 89 -14.14 5.21 10.20
C THR A 89 -12.87 6.00 10.45
N VAL A 90 -12.20 6.43 9.38
CA VAL A 90 -11.10 7.39 9.47
C VAL A 90 -11.70 8.80 9.46
N VAL A 91 -11.39 9.60 10.48
CA VAL A 91 -11.90 10.96 10.68
C VAL A 91 -10.74 11.95 10.69
N LYS A 92 -11.02 13.21 10.32
CA LYS A 92 -10.05 14.31 10.45
C LYS A 92 -10.39 15.17 11.68
N ASN A 93 -9.37 15.74 12.30
CA ASN A 93 -9.51 16.74 13.37
C ASN A 93 -8.98 18.10 12.90
N ASP A 94 -8.94 19.07 13.82
CA ASP A 94 -8.55 20.46 13.51
C ASP A 94 -7.10 20.60 13.01
N LEU A 95 -6.20 19.66 13.34
CA LEU A 95 -4.83 19.65 12.82
C LEU A 95 -4.79 19.43 11.30
N ALA A 96 -5.88 18.94 10.69
CA ALA A 96 -5.99 18.81 9.24
C ALA A 96 -5.92 20.17 8.51
N ALA A 97 -6.24 21.27 9.19
CA ALA A 97 -6.12 22.62 8.63
C ALA A 97 -4.66 23.00 8.32
N SER A 98 -3.70 22.38 9.00
CA SER A 98 -2.26 22.59 8.83
C SER A 98 -1.63 21.72 7.74
N LEU A 99 -2.40 20.80 7.13
CA LEU A 99 -1.89 19.97 6.05
C LEU A 99 -1.68 20.80 4.77
N PRO A 100 -0.66 20.46 3.96
CA PRO A 100 -0.48 21.05 2.63
C PRO A 100 -1.76 21.01 1.80
N LYS A 101 -2.09 22.14 1.18
CA LYS A 101 -3.28 22.30 0.34
C LYS A 101 -2.97 22.07 -1.14
N ASP A 102 -1.69 22.08 -1.51
CA ASP A 102 -1.18 21.97 -2.88
C ASP A 102 -0.74 20.54 -3.26
N ARG A 103 -0.73 19.61 -2.31
CA ARG A 103 -0.29 18.22 -2.51
C ARG A 103 -0.93 17.26 -1.50
N GLU A 104 -0.90 15.98 -1.84
CA GLU A 104 -1.28 14.92 -0.91
C GLU A 104 -0.37 14.87 0.32
N SER A 105 -0.94 14.43 1.44
CA SER A 105 -0.20 14.03 2.64
C SER A 105 -0.35 12.52 2.87
N LEU A 106 0.71 11.86 3.33
CA LEU A 106 0.73 10.42 3.57
C LEU A 106 0.67 10.11 5.06
N PHE A 107 -0.26 9.23 5.41
CA PHE A 107 -0.38 8.57 6.70
C PHE A 107 -0.45 7.05 6.50
N TRP A 108 -0.46 6.30 7.59
CA TRP A 108 -0.64 4.85 7.53
C TRP A 108 -1.69 4.38 8.52
N LEU A 109 -2.67 3.60 8.03
CA LEU A 109 -3.60 2.86 8.86
C LEU A 109 -2.95 1.54 9.26
N ASN A 110 -2.88 1.31 10.55
CA ASN A 110 -2.48 0.05 11.14
C ASN A 110 -3.72 -0.65 11.68
N PHE A 111 -3.79 -1.96 11.46
CA PHE A 111 -4.69 -2.81 12.20
C PHE A 111 -3.99 -4.12 12.57
N ILE A 112 -4.03 -4.47 13.86
CA ILE A 112 -3.54 -5.75 14.37
C ILE A 112 -4.75 -6.67 14.54
N ASP A 113 -4.64 -7.84 13.93
CA ASP A 113 -5.55 -8.96 14.15
C ASP A 113 -5.04 -9.85 15.28
N ILE A 114 -5.82 -9.96 16.36
CA ILE A 114 -5.49 -10.75 17.56
C ILE A 114 -6.49 -11.91 17.66
N PRO A 115 -6.04 -13.16 17.40
CA PRO A 115 -6.89 -14.36 17.55
C PRO A 115 -7.21 -14.66 19.02
N PRO A 116 -8.30 -15.40 19.29
CA PRO A 116 -8.59 -15.86 20.64
C PRO A 116 -7.54 -16.86 21.12
N ASN A 117 -7.40 -17.01 22.43
CA ASN A 117 -6.56 -18.07 22.99
C ASN A 117 -7.07 -19.45 22.55
N PRO A 118 -6.17 -20.40 22.22
CA PRO A 118 -6.59 -21.76 21.90
C PRO A 118 -7.34 -22.40 23.07
N LYS A 119 -8.37 -23.18 22.74
CA LYS A 119 -9.20 -23.89 23.72
C LYS A 119 -8.42 -25.00 24.42
N ASP A 120 -7.55 -25.69 23.69
CA ASP A 120 -6.65 -26.69 24.23
C ASP A 120 -5.27 -26.07 24.47
N LYS A 121 -4.84 -26.10 25.73
CA LYS A 121 -3.54 -25.61 26.20
C LYS A 121 -2.66 -26.73 26.74
N SER A 122 -3.02 -27.99 26.50
CA SER A 122 -2.32 -29.17 27.04
C SER A 122 -0.94 -29.42 26.40
N GLY A 123 -0.52 -28.57 25.45
CA GLY A 123 0.82 -28.56 24.86
C GLY A 123 1.34 -27.15 24.60
N SER A 124 2.59 -27.06 24.14
CA SER A 124 3.16 -25.80 23.67
C SER A 124 2.47 -25.36 22.38
N TYR A 125 1.97 -24.12 22.35
CA TYR A 125 1.39 -23.53 21.15
C TYR A 125 2.10 -22.23 20.79
N LEU A 126 2.13 -21.92 19.49
CA LEU A 126 2.62 -20.68 18.95
C LEU A 126 1.43 -19.88 18.40
N GLN A 127 1.33 -18.62 18.80
CA GLN A 127 0.28 -17.72 18.36
C GLN A 127 0.89 -16.48 17.73
N PHE A 128 0.33 -16.07 16.58
CA PHE A 128 0.75 -14.87 15.87
C PHE A 128 -0.37 -13.83 15.91
N ALA A 129 0.01 -12.58 16.18
CA ALA A 129 -0.82 -11.42 15.90
C ALA A 129 -0.22 -10.68 14.69
N ILE A 130 -1.01 -10.47 13.65
CA ILE A 130 -0.53 -9.90 12.38
C ILE A 130 -0.91 -8.42 12.33
N ARG A 131 0.10 -7.55 12.24
CA ARG A 131 -0.08 -6.12 11.98
C ARG A 131 -0.09 -5.87 10.47
N ASN A 132 -1.23 -5.42 9.97
CA ASN A 132 -1.34 -4.88 8.61
C ASN A 132 -1.09 -3.37 8.64
N ARG A 133 -0.39 -2.86 7.62
CA ARG A 133 -0.06 -1.44 7.49
C ARG A 133 -0.37 -0.94 6.08
N VAL A 134 -1.32 -0.02 6.00
CA VAL A 134 -1.97 0.41 4.76
C VAL A 134 -1.80 1.91 4.57
N LYS A 135 -1.43 2.36 3.37
CA LYS A 135 -1.25 3.80 3.08
C LYS A 135 -2.60 4.52 3.09
N VAL A 136 -2.64 5.66 3.76
CA VAL A 136 -3.77 6.60 3.80
C VAL A 136 -3.31 7.91 3.16
N PHE A 137 -3.87 8.25 2.00
CA PHE A 137 -3.55 9.49 1.30
C PHE A 137 -4.61 10.53 1.60
N TYR A 138 -4.24 11.58 2.33
CA TYR A 138 -5.08 12.77 2.45
C TYR A 138 -4.92 13.61 1.20
N ARG A 139 -6.01 13.79 0.45
CA ARG A 139 -6.04 14.48 -0.84
C ARG A 139 -6.82 15.78 -0.73
N PRO A 140 -6.17 16.95 -0.79
CA PRO A 140 -6.85 18.24 -0.93
C PRO A 140 -7.76 18.27 -2.16
N THR A 141 -8.83 19.06 -2.14
CA THR A 141 -9.78 19.11 -3.27
C THR A 141 -9.26 19.88 -4.48
N ASN A 142 -8.40 20.88 -4.26
CA ASN A 142 -8.03 21.85 -5.28
C ASN A 142 -6.59 21.63 -5.76
N LEU A 143 -6.27 20.39 -6.14
CA LEU A 143 -4.95 20.06 -6.69
C LEU A 143 -4.82 20.59 -8.12
N SER A 144 -3.64 21.10 -8.44
CA SER A 144 -3.34 21.75 -9.74
C SER A 144 -3.42 20.82 -10.94
N ILE A 145 -3.34 19.50 -10.73
CA ILE A 145 -3.34 18.47 -11.77
C ILE A 145 -4.48 17.51 -11.50
N ASN A 146 -5.30 17.24 -12.52
CA ASN A 146 -6.30 16.18 -12.45
C ASN A 146 -5.60 14.81 -12.43
N GLN A 147 -6.04 13.92 -11.55
CA GLN A 147 -5.44 12.59 -11.40
C GLN A 147 -5.41 11.77 -12.71
N ASN A 148 -6.39 11.95 -13.60
CA ASN A 148 -6.41 11.27 -14.91
C ASN A 148 -5.25 11.69 -15.83
N LYS A 149 -4.58 12.80 -15.52
CA LYS A 149 -3.40 13.30 -16.23
C LYS A 149 -2.09 12.97 -15.51
N LEU A 150 -2.13 12.21 -14.40
CA LEU A 150 -0.95 11.87 -13.59
C LEU A 150 0.23 11.38 -14.43
N GLN A 151 -0.03 10.50 -15.40
CA GLN A 151 1.00 9.92 -16.27
C GLN A 151 1.81 10.97 -17.04
N ASP A 152 1.22 12.12 -17.37
CA ASP A 152 1.88 13.18 -18.12
C ASP A 152 2.96 13.91 -17.30
N HIS A 153 2.91 13.73 -15.98
CA HIS A 153 3.79 14.37 -15.00
C HIS A 153 4.80 13.40 -14.36
N LEU A 154 4.86 12.17 -14.86
CA LEU A 154 5.86 11.17 -14.51
C LEU A 154 6.90 11.08 -15.62
N LYS A 155 8.18 11.25 -15.26
CA LYS A 155 9.28 11.15 -16.22
C LYS A 155 10.46 10.44 -15.59
N LEU A 156 11.22 9.74 -16.42
CA LEU A 156 12.53 9.25 -16.02
C LEU A 156 13.57 10.34 -16.31
N THR A 157 14.31 10.77 -15.30
CA THR A 157 15.35 11.78 -15.44
C THR A 157 16.63 11.36 -14.75
N ARG A 158 17.69 12.13 -14.96
CA ARG A 158 18.94 12.02 -14.23
C ARG A 158 19.11 13.24 -13.31
N ASP A 159 19.48 12.98 -12.06
CA ASP A 159 19.96 13.99 -11.11
C ASP A 159 21.40 13.69 -10.70
N ASN A 160 21.95 14.47 -9.77
CA ASN A 160 23.32 14.30 -9.27
C ASN A 160 23.56 12.93 -8.62
N ASN A 161 22.50 12.24 -8.18
CA ASN A 161 22.55 10.96 -7.48
C ASN A 161 22.20 9.77 -8.39
N GLY A 162 21.92 10.01 -9.68
CA GLY A 162 21.69 8.98 -10.68
C GLY A 162 20.35 9.10 -11.38
N THR A 163 19.80 7.97 -11.83
CA THR A 163 18.52 7.93 -12.52
C THR A 163 17.38 7.90 -11.49
N CYS A 164 16.39 8.78 -11.66
CA CYS A 164 15.25 8.89 -10.78
C CYS A 164 13.94 9.06 -11.56
N ILE A 165 12.84 8.64 -10.94
CA ILE A 165 11.48 8.90 -11.42
C ILE A 165 11.08 10.27 -10.88
N LYS A 166 11.06 11.26 -11.77
CA LYS A 166 10.55 12.60 -11.45
C LYS A 166 9.04 12.56 -11.42
N ASN A 167 8.48 12.80 -10.24
CA ASN A 167 7.07 13.04 -10.06
C ASN A 167 6.85 14.55 -9.93
N SER A 168 6.33 15.18 -10.98
CA SER A 168 5.99 16.62 -10.96
C SER A 168 4.52 16.87 -10.61
N SER A 169 3.82 15.84 -10.14
CA SER A 169 2.41 15.92 -9.74
C SER A 169 2.27 16.12 -8.22
N PRO A 170 1.08 16.56 -7.76
CA PRO A 170 0.75 16.68 -6.35
C PRO A 170 0.39 15.35 -5.67
N TYR A 171 0.49 14.21 -6.36
CA TYR A 171 0.07 12.89 -5.86
C TYR A 171 1.26 12.03 -5.45
N TYR A 172 1.09 11.15 -4.48
CA TYR A 172 2.01 10.05 -4.24
C TYR A 172 1.79 8.93 -5.26
N VAL A 173 2.87 8.43 -5.87
CA VAL A 173 2.81 7.33 -6.84
C VAL A 173 3.60 6.14 -6.32
N THR A 174 2.92 5.01 -6.09
CA THR A 174 3.61 3.75 -5.79
C THR A 174 3.95 3.07 -7.10
N VAL A 175 5.22 3.11 -7.47
CA VAL A 175 5.77 2.50 -8.68
C VAL A 175 6.18 1.08 -8.37
N ALA A 176 5.46 0.12 -8.96
CA ALA A 176 5.70 -1.31 -8.80
C ALA A 176 6.71 -1.84 -9.83
N GLY A 177 6.86 -1.16 -10.97
CA GLY A 177 7.79 -1.59 -12.01
C GLY A 177 8.22 -0.47 -12.94
N LEU A 178 9.42 -0.62 -13.50
CA LEU A 178 9.96 0.22 -14.56
C LEU A 178 10.61 -0.70 -15.59
N SER A 179 10.11 -0.72 -16.82
CA SER A 179 10.66 -1.57 -17.88
C SER A 179 11.16 -0.73 -19.05
N LYS A 180 12.30 -1.11 -19.62
CA LYS A 180 12.82 -0.55 -20.88
C LYS A 180 12.46 -1.49 -22.04
N VAL A 181 12.06 -0.94 -23.18
CA VAL A 181 11.95 -1.71 -24.43
C VAL A 181 13.26 -1.63 -25.20
N LYS A 182 13.80 -2.78 -25.61
CA LYS A 182 14.98 -2.87 -26.49
C LYS A 182 14.64 -3.84 -27.63
N ASN A 183 14.83 -3.40 -28.87
CA ASN A 183 14.61 -4.21 -30.09
C ASN A 183 13.21 -4.88 -30.16
N GLY A 184 12.15 -4.16 -29.78
CA GLY A 184 10.76 -4.68 -29.82
C GLY A 184 10.36 -5.57 -28.64
N SER A 185 11.31 -6.06 -27.84
CA SER A 185 11.03 -6.86 -26.64
C SER A 185 11.13 -6.02 -25.36
N LYS A 186 10.17 -6.18 -24.46
CA LYS A 186 10.17 -5.57 -23.12
C LYS A 186 11.20 -6.30 -22.26
N LYS A 187 12.21 -5.59 -21.73
CA LYS A 187 13.18 -6.15 -20.78
C LYS A 187 12.60 -6.26 -19.36
N ASP A 188 13.34 -6.99 -18.52
CA ASP A 188 13.09 -7.17 -17.09
C ASP A 188 12.90 -5.84 -16.34
N ASN A 189 12.16 -5.92 -15.23
CA ASN A 189 11.93 -4.81 -14.32
C ASN A 189 13.27 -4.25 -13.83
N LEU A 190 13.48 -2.95 -14.04
CA LEU A 190 14.67 -2.21 -13.63
C LEU A 190 14.64 -1.84 -12.15
N LEU A 191 13.48 -1.97 -11.49
CA LEU A 191 13.35 -1.79 -10.06
C LEU A 191 13.62 -3.11 -9.32
N GLN A 192 14.51 -3.06 -8.32
CA GLN A 192 14.70 -4.17 -7.37
C GLN A 192 13.55 -4.24 -6.37
N GLU A 193 13.04 -3.07 -5.96
CA GLU A 193 11.93 -2.92 -5.03
C GLU A 193 10.97 -1.84 -5.53
N SER A 194 9.72 -1.88 -5.06
CA SER A 194 8.76 -0.82 -5.36
C SER A 194 9.22 0.52 -4.80
N VAL A 195 9.02 1.59 -5.56
CA VAL A 195 9.43 2.94 -5.17
C VAL A 195 8.20 3.80 -4.92
N LEU A 196 8.18 4.54 -3.82
CA LEU A 196 7.17 5.55 -3.55
C LEU A 196 7.66 6.92 -4.00
N ALA A 197 7.20 7.38 -5.16
CA ALA A 197 7.48 8.73 -5.64
C ALA A 197 6.58 9.75 -4.96
N LYS A 198 7.16 10.55 -4.05
CA LYS A 198 6.45 11.62 -3.32
C LYS A 198 6.03 12.76 -4.26
N PRO A 199 5.00 13.56 -3.92
CA PRO A 199 4.65 14.75 -4.67
C PRO A 199 5.85 15.66 -4.92
N PHE A 200 6.00 16.14 -6.14
CA PHE A 200 7.05 17.08 -6.56
C PHE A 200 8.51 16.63 -6.30
N SER A 201 8.75 15.32 -6.17
CA SER A 201 10.06 14.75 -5.83
C SER A 201 10.71 14.00 -6.99
N CYS A 202 11.99 13.64 -6.84
CA CYS A 202 12.61 12.63 -7.69
C CYS A 202 12.91 11.39 -6.85
N ALA A 203 12.36 10.24 -7.23
CA ALA A 203 12.52 9.01 -6.49
C ALA A 203 13.56 8.11 -7.17
N SER A 204 14.61 7.75 -6.44
CA SER A 204 15.73 6.95 -6.99
C SER A 204 15.24 5.59 -7.49
N VAL A 205 15.77 5.15 -8.63
CA VAL A 205 15.51 3.82 -9.22
C VAL A 205 16.52 2.77 -8.70
N GLY A 206 17.31 3.10 -7.67
CA GLY A 206 18.32 2.23 -7.08
C GLY A 206 19.72 2.39 -7.71
N LYS A 207 20.71 1.72 -7.13
CA LYS A 207 22.15 1.80 -7.46
C LYS A 207 22.56 1.23 -8.82
N SER A 208 21.63 1.00 -9.74
CA SER A 208 21.99 0.73 -11.14
C SER A 208 22.57 2.01 -11.73
N ALA A 209 23.88 2.17 -11.59
CA ALA A 209 24.65 3.23 -12.22
C ALA A 209 24.24 3.33 -13.70
N GLY A 210 23.63 4.46 -14.08
CA GLY A 210 23.72 4.96 -15.45
C GLY A 210 23.11 4.12 -16.56
N PHE A 211 21.91 3.55 -16.40
CA PHE A 211 21.18 3.16 -17.62
C PHE A 211 20.68 4.43 -18.32
N SER A 212 20.92 4.52 -19.62
CA SER A 212 20.48 5.66 -20.44
C SER A 212 18.98 5.86 -20.31
N THR A 213 18.56 7.09 -19.98
CA THR A 213 17.16 7.53 -19.95
C THR A 213 16.58 7.68 -21.36
N GLN A 214 17.40 7.53 -22.40
CA GLN A 214 16.93 7.50 -23.78
C GLN A 214 16.34 6.12 -24.13
N GLY A 215 15.25 6.14 -24.89
CA GLY A 215 14.53 4.96 -25.36
C GLY A 215 13.13 4.87 -24.78
N LYS A 216 12.42 3.79 -25.10
CA LYS A 216 11.04 3.59 -24.64
C LYS A 216 11.00 2.96 -23.25
N PHE A 217 10.33 3.63 -22.31
CA PHE A 217 10.15 3.21 -20.92
C PHE A 217 8.67 3.13 -20.57
N TYR A 218 8.32 2.06 -19.87
CA TYR A 218 7.00 1.86 -19.30
C TYR A 218 7.09 1.81 -17.78
N LEU A 219 6.29 2.62 -17.13
CA LEU A 219 6.16 2.67 -15.69
C LEU A 219 4.86 1.96 -15.28
N THR A 220 4.97 0.99 -14.37
CA THR A 220 3.82 0.33 -13.75
C THR A 220 3.62 0.91 -12.35
N TYR A 221 2.47 1.53 -12.10
CA TYR A 221 2.11 2.07 -10.80
C TYR A 221 0.80 1.46 -10.29
N ILE A 222 0.57 1.58 -8.98
CA ILE A 222 -0.69 1.20 -8.33
C ILE A 222 -1.58 2.42 -8.27
N ASP A 223 -2.81 2.33 -8.80
CA ASP A 223 -3.82 3.39 -8.74
C ASP A 223 -4.61 3.39 -7.42
N ASP A 224 -5.55 4.33 -7.25
CA ASP A 224 -6.34 4.49 -6.03
C ASP A 224 -7.18 3.26 -5.65
N PHE A 225 -7.53 2.43 -6.64
CA PHE A 225 -8.30 1.19 -6.45
C PHE A 225 -7.39 -0.01 -6.16
N GLY A 226 -6.07 0.19 -6.09
CA GLY A 226 -5.11 -0.89 -5.89
C GLY A 226 -4.77 -1.65 -7.17
N THR A 227 -5.18 -1.18 -8.34
CA THR A 227 -4.94 -1.84 -9.63
C THR A 227 -3.61 -1.41 -10.22
N LEU A 228 -2.90 -2.34 -10.85
CA LEU A 228 -1.68 -2.03 -11.60
C LEU A 228 -2.03 -1.35 -12.94
N ARG A 229 -1.46 -0.18 -13.17
CA ARG A 229 -1.58 0.60 -14.41
C ARG A 229 -0.20 0.76 -15.03
N THR A 230 -0.08 0.44 -16.31
CA THR A 230 1.18 0.60 -17.06
C THR A 230 1.04 1.77 -18.01
N VAL A 231 1.99 2.71 -17.97
CA VAL A 231 1.98 3.92 -18.79
C VAL A 231 3.33 4.13 -19.47
N ASP A 232 3.31 4.68 -20.68
CA ASP A 232 4.50 5.12 -21.39
C ASP A 232 5.00 6.46 -20.81
N ILE A 233 6.27 6.49 -20.41
CA ILE A 233 6.93 7.67 -19.83
C ILE A 233 8.17 8.11 -20.63
N SER A 234 8.27 7.71 -21.89
CA SER A 234 9.45 7.86 -22.77
C SER A 234 9.73 9.29 -23.25
N ARG A 235 9.40 10.31 -22.46
CA ARG A 235 9.43 11.73 -22.84
C ARG A 235 10.75 12.41 -22.50
#